data_AF-A0A3R6HYW7-F1
#
_entry.id   AF-A0A3R6HYW7-F1
#
_cell.length_a   1.000
_cell.length_b   1.000
_cell.length_c   1.000
_cell.angle_alpha   90.00
_cell.angle_beta   90.00
_cell.angle_gamma   90.00
#
_symmetry.space_group_name_H-M   'P 1'
#
loop_
_entity.id
_entity.type
_entity.pdbx_description
1 polymer ?
#
loop_
_entity_poly.entity_id
_entity_poly.type
_entity_poly.pdbx_seq_one_letter_code
_entity_poly.pdbx_strand_id
1 'polypeptide(L)'
;MFDKVYGYVKKWVTELCHILELIAAIFVFIAVVIALIALIPHVGELWENRSTAGAMLEFLEQVFLVVIGVEFLKMLCRPTADNVLETIIFLVARHMIVVTTTTPLDDLISTISIVLLCFVRRYLKEHRMKDKMREEDWRRLEESDESGTAE
;
A
#
# COMPACT_ATOMS: atom_id res chain seq x y z
N MET A 1 -32.02 -21.81 -2.36
CA MET A 1 -31.71 -21.68 -0.91
C MET A 1 -30.29 -21.19 -0.68
N PHE A 2 -29.30 -21.75 -1.37
CA PHE A 2 -27.88 -21.34 -1.32
C PHE A 2 -27.64 -19.85 -1.68
N ASP A 3 -28.31 -19.30 -2.69
CA ASP A 3 -28.09 -17.88 -3.08
C ASP A 3 -28.55 -16.87 -2.01
N LYS A 4 -29.62 -17.20 -1.27
CA LYS A 4 -30.09 -16.39 -0.13
C LYS A 4 -29.09 -16.41 1.03
N VAL A 5 -28.50 -17.56 1.31
CA VAL A 5 -27.47 -17.72 2.34
C VAL A 5 -26.19 -16.98 1.93
N TYR A 6 -25.76 -17.11 0.67
CA TYR A 6 -24.59 -16.41 0.14
C TYR A 6 -24.74 -14.88 0.24
N GLY A 7 -25.90 -14.33 -0.13
CA GLY A 7 -26.18 -12.90 0.02
C GLY A 7 -26.15 -12.41 1.47
N TYR A 8 -26.65 -13.22 2.41
CA TYR A 8 -26.63 -12.90 3.83
C TYR A 8 -25.19 -12.90 4.37
N VAL A 9 -24.42 -13.97 4.12
CA VAL A 9 -23.02 -14.10 4.54
C VAL A 9 -22.16 -12.98 3.95
N LYS A 10 -22.32 -12.68 2.65
CA LYS A 10 -21.57 -11.59 2.00
C LYS A 10 -21.81 -10.23 2.65
N LYS A 11 -23.07 -9.92 3.02
CA LYS A 11 -23.39 -8.68 3.75
C LYS A 11 -22.70 -8.64 5.11
N TRP A 12 -22.83 -9.69 5.91
CA TRP A 12 -22.19 -9.77 7.24
C TRP A 12 -20.66 -9.64 7.16
N VAL A 13 -20.02 -10.33 6.22
CA VAL A 13 -18.56 -10.25 6.03
C VAL A 13 -18.11 -8.85 5.64
N THR A 14 -18.86 -8.18 4.75
CA THR A 14 -18.51 -6.82 4.29
C THR A 14 -18.63 -5.82 5.44
N GLU A 15 -19.70 -5.89 6.23
CA GLU A 15 -19.89 -5.03 7.41
C GLU A 15 -18.81 -5.25 8.47
N LEU A 16 -18.48 -6.51 8.77
CA LEU A 16 -17.39 -6.84 9.69
C LEU A 16 -16.03 -6.32 9.18
N CYS A 17 -15.78 -6.43 7.88
CA CYS A 17 -14.56 -5.92 7.25
C CYS A 17 -14.42 -4.40 7.45
N HIS A 18 -15.50 -3.63 7.22
CA HIS A 18 -15.49 -2.19 7.46
C HIS A 18 -15.25 -1.83 8.93
N ILE A 19 -15.85 -2.56 9.88
CA ILE A 19 -15.64 -2.32 11.31
C ILE A 19 -14.17 -2.58 11.69
N LEU A 20 -13.59 -3.68 11.19
CA LEU A 20 -12.18 -4.01 11.42
C LEU A 20 -11.23 -2.98 10.82
N GLU A 21 -11.54 -2.47 9.63
CA GLU A 21 -10.78 -1.41 8.97
C GLU A 21 -10.78 -0.11 9.80
N LEU A 22 -11.95 0.29 10.33
CA LEU A 22 -12.07 1.46 11.20
C LEU A 22 -11.27 1.29 12.50
N ILE A 23 -11.37 0.13 13.14
CA ILE A 23 -10.62 -0.18 14.37
C ILE A 23 -9.12 -0.14 14.10
N ALA A 24 -8.66 -0.77 13.03
CA ALA A 24 -7.25 -0.76 12.63
C ALA A 24 -6.75 0.67 12.35
N ALA A 25 -7.54 1.48 11.65
CA ALA A 25 -7.20 2.88 11.38
C ALA A 25 -7.03 3.69 12.67
N ILE A 26 -7.89 3.48 13.67
CA ILE A 26 -7.78 4.16 14.97
C ILE A 26 -6.49 3.76 15.70
N PHE A 27 -6.17 2.46 15.74
CA PHE A 27 -4.93 1.99 16.38
C PHE A 27 -3.68 2.56 15.71
N VAL A 28 -3.64 2.53 14.38
CA VAL A 28 -2.51 3.09 13.61
C VAL A 28 -2.42 4.60 13.81
N PHE A 29 -3.53 5.31 13.83
CA PHE A 29 -3.55 6.75 14.09
C PHE A 29 -2.94 7.08 15.46
N ILE A 30 -3.33 6.35 16.51
CA ILE A 30 -2.76 6.53 17.86
C ILE A 30 -1.25 6.24 17.84
N ALA A 31 -0.81 5.16 17.18
CA ALA A 31 0.60 4.82 17.06
C ALA A 31 1.42 5.91 16.34
N VAL A 32 0.88 6.46 15.24
CA VAL A 32 1.50 7.56 14.50
C VAL A 32 1.62 8.82 15.37
N VAL A 33 0.58 9.16 16.13
CA VAL A 33 0.61 10.32 17.04
C VAL A 33 1.66 10.13 18.13
N ILE A 34 1.75 8.94 18.73
CA ILE A 34 2.78 8.63 19.73
C ILE A 34 4.19 8.74 19.12
N ALA A 35 4.40 8.18 17.92
CA ALA A 35 5.67 8.25 17.23
C ALA A 35 6.07 9.70 16.86
N LEU A 36 5.10 10.53 16.47
CA LEU A 36 5.32 11.96 16.22
C LEU A 36 5.78 12.71 17.48
N ILE A 37 5.19 12.41 18.64
CA ILE A 37 5.59 13.02 19.92
C ILE A 37 6.99 12.53 20.33
N ALA A 38 7.27 11.24 20.15
CA ALA A 38 8.57 10.65 20.45
C ALA A 38 9.72 11.22 19.61
N LEU A 39 9.42 11.84 18.47
CA LEU A 39 10.41 12.46 17.59
C LEU A 39 10.98 13.77 18.16
N ILE A 40 10.22 14.50 18.99
CA ILE A 40 10.59 15.80 19.54
C ILE A 40 11.94 15.77 20.31
N PRO A 41 12.17 14.85 21.27
CA PRO A 41 13.45 14.79 21.99
C PRO A 41 14.64 14.45 21.08
N HIS A 42 14.47 13.58 20.08
CA HIS A 42 15.54 13.23 19.15
C HIS A 42 15.99 14.40 18.27
N VAL A 43 15.10 15.36 17.96
CA VAL A 43 15.48 16.61 17.27
C VAL A 43 16.40 17.46 18.15
N GLY A 44 16.15 17.49 19.47
CA GLY A 44 16.98 18.22 20.43
C GLY A 44 18.40 17.65 20.52
N GLU A 45 18.52 16.32 20.59
CA GLU A 45 19.81 15.63 20.64
C GLU A 45 20.61 15.76 19.34
N LEU A 46 19.93 15.74 18.18
CA LEU A 46 20.58 15.95 16.88
C LEU A 46 21.14 17.38 16.71
N TRP A 47 20.48 18.37 17.32
CA TRP A 47 20.95 19.75 17.30
C TRP A 47 22.23 19.95 18.12
N GLU A 48 22.39 19.18 19.20
CA GLU A 48 23.52 19.26 20.14
C GLU A 48 24.73 18.43 19.67
N ASN A 49 24.51 17.24 19.09
CA ASN A 49 25.56 16.30 18.65
C ASN A 49 25.77 16.26 17.12
N ARG A 50 26.07 17.42 16.50
CA ARG A 50 26.22 17.53 15.03
C ARG A 50 27.36 16.71 14.40
N SER A 51 28.28 16.15 15.18
CA SER A 51 29.53 15.55 14.67
C SER A 51 29.49 14.03 14.47
N THR A 52 28.40 13.35 14.83
CA THR A 52 28.34 11.87 14.77
C THR A 52 27.35 11.44 13.71
N ALA A 53 27.84 10.93 12.57
CA ALA A 53 27.01 10.47 11.45
C ALA A 53 25.91 9.46 11.85
N GLY A 54 26.11 8.72 12.95
CA GLY A 54 25.12 7.79 13.51
C GLY A 54 23.84 8.47 14.02
N ALA A 55 23.93 9.62 14.69
CA ALA A 55 22.77 10.31 15.24
C ALA A 55 21.80 10.82 14.15
N MET A 56 22.35 11.19 12.99
CA MET A 56 21.55 11.59 11.82
C MET A 56 20.82 10.40 11.20
N LEU A 57 21.47 9.23 11.11
CA LEU A 57 20.87 8.00 10.59
C LEU A 57 19.72 7.52 11.49
N GLU A 58 19.93 7.50 12.82
CA GLU A 58 18.91 7.12 13.80
C GLU A 58 17.71 8.08 13.77
N PHE A 59 17.96 9.39 13.68
CA PHE A 59 16.89 10.37 13.51
C PHE A 59 16.10 10.13 12.23
N LEU A 60 16.80 9.91 11.12
CA LEU A 60 16.18 9.70 9.81
C LEU A 60 15.36 8.39 9.80
N GLU A 61 15.83 7.34 10.46
CA GLU A 61 15.08 6.10 10.70
C GLU A 61 13.77 6.35 11.44
N GLN A 62 13.79 7.12 12.54
CA GLN A 62 12.57 7.46 13.27
C GLN A 62 11.58 8.26 12.42
N VAL A 63 12.07 9.22 11.62
CA VAL A 63 11.24 9.91 10.63
C VAL A 63 10.72 8.92 9.58
N PHE A 64 11.53 7.94 9.17
CA PHE A 64 11.16 6.82 8.28
C PHE A 64 9.99 5.99 8.82
N LEU A 65 10.00 5.63 10.09
CA LEU A 65 8.87 4.94 10.70
C LEU A 65 7.59 5.79 10.74
N VAL A 66 7.67 7.08 11.06
CA VAL A 66 6.51 7.98 11.11
C VAL A 66 5.84 8.12 9.74
N VAL A 67 6.62 8.41 8.68
CA VAL A 67 6.01 8.64 7.36
C VAL A 67 5.41 7.35 6.80
N ILE A 68 6.02 6.19 7.06
CA ILE A 68 5.42 4.89 6.74
C ILE A 68 4.05 4.75 7.43
N GLY A 69 3.98 5.05 8.73
CA GLY A 69 2.74 4.95 9.49
C GLY A 69 1.63 5.87 8.96
N VAL A 70 1.97 7.09 8.54
CA VAL A 70 1.03 8.04 7.93
C VAL A 70 0.49 7.53 6.59
N GLU A 71 1.36 7.03 5.71
CA GLU A 71 0.95 6.46 4.43
C GLU A 71 0.06 5.22 4.62
N PHE A 72 0.43 4.36 5.58
CA PHE A 72 -0.38 3.20 5.95
C PHE A 72 -1.75 3.59 6.48
N LEU A 73 -1.86 4.63 7.32
CA LEU A 73 -3.14 5.15 7.79
C LEU A 73 -4.01 5.65 6.62
N LYS A 74 -3.41 6.38 5.66
CA LYS A 74 -4.11 6.88 4.48
C LYS A 74 -4.61 5.74 3.59
N MET A 75 -3.83 4.66 3.50
CA MET A 75 -4.20 3.42 2.83
C MET A 75 -5.38 2.71 3.52
N LEU A 76 -5.41 2.68 4.85
CA LEU A 76 -6.52 2.10 5.62
C LEU A 76 -7.80 2.94 5.55
N CYS A 77 -7.72 4.27 5.44
CA CYS A 77 -8.92 5.11 5.34
C CYS A 77 -9.54 5.15 3.93
N ARG A 78 -8.75 4.84 2.90
CA ARG A 78 -9.20 4.71 1.50
C ARG A 78 -8.46 3.58 0.82
N PRO A 79 -8.85 2.32 1.06
CA PRO A 79 -8.21 1.17 0.45
C PRO A 79 -8.55 1.13 -1.04
N THR A 80 -7.71 1.76 -1.86
CA THR A 80 -7.73 1.60 -3.31
C THR A 80 -6.48 0.85 -3.75
N ALA A 81 -6.60 0.03 -4.79
CA ALA A 81 -5.48 -0.79 -5.28
C ALA A 81 -4.27 0.05 -5.75
N ASP A 82 -4.47 1.34 -6.01
CA ASP A 82 -3.42 2.31 -6.36
C ASP A 82 -2.79 2.93 -5.11
N ASN A 83 -3.59 3.32 -4.09
CA ASN A 83 -3.05 3.80 -2.81
C ASN A 83 -2.17 2.73 -2.13
N VAL A 84 -2.59 1.46 -2.18
CA VAL A 84 -1.83 0.34 -1.59
C VAL A 84 -0.46 0.16 -2.27
N LEU A 85 -0.36 0.40 -3.59
CA LEU A 85 0.93 0.31 -4.27
C LEU A 85 1.89 1.40 -3.89
N GLU A 86 1.40 2.63 -3.91
CA GLU A 86 2.21 3.81 -3.68
C GLU A 86 2.87 3.69 -2.30
N THR A 87 2.08 3.27 -1.30
CA THR A 87 2.56 2.98 0.04
C THR A 87 3.56 1.82 0.09
N ILE A 88 3.35 0.72 -0.63
CA ILE A 88 4.31 -0.41 -0.67
C ILE A 88 5.65 0.01 -1.30
N ILE A 89 5.63 0.76 -2.40
CA ILE A 89 6.85 1.22 -3.07
C ILE A 89 7.63 2.18 -2.16
N PHE A 90 6.93 3.09 -1.48
CA PHE A 90 7.52 4.01 -0.51
C PHE A 90 8.11 3.30 0.71
N LEU A 91 7.37 2.33 1.30
CA LEU A 91 7.82 1.51 2.43
C LEU A 91 9.13 0.80 2.11
N VAL A 92 9.16 0.17 0.95
CA VAL A 92 10.27 -0.62 0.48
C VAL A 92 11.51 0.24 0.19
N ALA A 93 11.32 1.41 -0.42
CA ALA A 93 12.41 2.36 -0.64
C ALA A 93 13.05 2.83 0.69
N ARG A 94 12.25 2.95 1.76
CA ARG A 94 12.69 3.33 3.10
C ARG A 94 13.47 2.23 3.83
N HIS A 95 12.97 1.00 3.76
CA HIS A 95 13.54 -0.16 4.47
C HIS A 95 14.92 -0.57 3.92
N MET A 96 15.29 -0.13 2.71
CA MET A 96 16.59 -0.38 2.11
C MET A 96 17.74 0.42 2.79
N ILE A 97 17.43 1.42 3.62
CA ILE A 97 18.44 2.32 4.21
C ILE A 97 18.89 1.86 5.61
N VAL A 98 18.11 1.03 6.30
CA VAL A 98 18.29 0.72 7.74
C VAL A 98 19.20 -0.49 8.01
N VAL A 99 19.48 -1.35 7.03
CA VAL A 99 20.30 -2.54 7.26
C VAL A 99 21.79 -2.22 7.05
N THR A 100 22.44 -1.69 8.07
CA THR A 100 23.88 -1.36 8.05
C THR A 100 24.81 -2.56 8.32
N THR A 101 24.30 -3.80 8.28
CA THR A 101 25.09 -5.01 8.62
C THR A 101 24.99 -6.14 7.60
N THR A 102 24.70 -5.84 6.33
CA THR A 102 24.74 -6.86 5.27
C THR A 102 25.60 -6.42 4.09
N THR A 103 26.23 -7.41 3.46
CA THR A 103 27.13 -7.24 2.32
C THR A 103 26.39 -6.47 1.21
N PRO A 104 27.02 -5.58 0.43
CA PRO A 104 26.38 -4.82 -0.67
C PRO A 104 25.63 -5.68 -1.72
N LEU A 105 25.79 -7.01 -1.69
CA LEU A 105 25.03 -7.96 -2.49
C LEU A 105 23.62 -8.24 -1.96
N ASP A 106 23.40 -8.21 -0.65
CA ASP A 106 22.09 -8.50 -0.03
C ASP A 106 21.10 -7.37 -0.31
N ASP A 107 21.58 -6.12 -0.27
CA ASP A 107 20.82 -4.95 -0.69
C ASP A 107 20.43 -5.05 -2.16
N LEU A 108 21.36 -5.46 -3.03
CA LEU A 108 21.10 -5.64 -4.45
C LEU A 108 20.02 -6.70 -4.72
N ILE A 109 20.09 -7.84 -4.02
CA ILE A 109 19.10 -8.93 -4.14
C ILE A 109 17.72 -8.47 -3.64
N SER A 110 17.68 -7.73 -2.52
CA SER A 110 16.45 -7.12 -2.01
C SER A 110 15.85 -6.17 -3.06
N THR A 111 16.64 -5.23 -3.58
CA THR A 111 16.21 -4.29 -4.63
C THR A 111 15.69 -5.01 -5.87
N ILE A 112 16.38 -6.06 -6.34
CA ILE A 112 15.96 -6.84 -7.51
C ILE A 112 14.62 -7.54 -7.26
N SER A 113 14.43 -8.13 -6.07
CA SER A 113 13.16 -8.74 -5.67
C SER A 113 12.00 -7.74 -5.71
N ILE A 114 12.24 -6.51 -5.26
CA ILE A 114 11.27 -5.42 -5.26
C ILE A 114 10.91 -5.00 -6.70
N VAL A 115 11.92 -4.85 -7.54
CA VAL A 115 11.75 -4.50 -8.96
C VAL A 115 10.94 -5.59 -9.68
N LEU A 116 11.24 -6.88 -9.42
CA LEU A 116 10.49 -8.02 -9.95
C LEU A 116 9.03 -8.02 -9.47
N LEU A 117 8.80 -7.78 -8.18
CA LEU A 117 7.45 -7.64 -7.62
C LEU A 117 6.67 -6.52 -8.34
N CYS A 118 7.29 -5.37 -8.55
CA CYS A 118 6.68 -4.26 -9.29
C CYS A 118 6.37 -4.65 -10.75
N PHE A 119 7.27 -5.41 -11.39
CA PHE A 119 7.10 -5.86 -12.77
C PHE A 119 5.94 -6.84 -12.93
N VAL A 120 5.86 -7.87 -12.07
CA VAL A 120 4.74 -8.84 -12.05
C VAL A 120 3.42 -8.12 -11.81
N ARG A 121 3.40 -7.13 -10.92
CA ARG A 121 2.19 -6.35 -10.60
C ARG A 121 1.75 -5.50 -11.78
N ARG A 122 2.69 -4.85 -12.48
CA ARG A 122 2.40 -4.09 -13.71
C ARG A 122 1.84 -4.99 -14.79
N TYR A 123 2.45 -6.16 -14.98
CA TYR A 123 2.00 -7.16 -15.95
C TYR A 123 0.56 -7.64 -15.66
N LEU A 124 0.26 -7.94 -14.39
CA LEU A 124 -1.08 -8.38 -13.99
C LEU A 124 -2.14 -7.27 -14.14
N LYS A 125 -1.79 -6.00 -13.87
CA LYS A 125 -2.71 -4.86 -14.06
C LYS A 125 -3.02 -4.66 -15.54
N GLU A 126 -2.02 -4.76 -16.41
CA GLU A 126 -2.19 -4.61 -17.86
C GLU A 126 -3.02 -5.75 -18.47
N HIS A 127 -2.80 -6.99 -18.02
CA HIS A 127 -3.61 -8.13 -18.48
C HIS A 127 -5.08 -7.97 -18.10
N ARG A 128 -5.36 -7.61 -16.83
CA ARG A 128 -6.72 -7.37 -16.34
C ARG A 128 -7.42 -6.22 -17.09
N MET A 129 -6.67 -5.22 -17.56
CA MET A 129 -7.22 -4.09 -18.32
C MET A 129 -7.57 -4.48 -19.76
N LYS A 130 -6.73 -5.32 -20.40
CA LYS A 130 -7.02 -5.89 -21.73
C LYS A 130 -8.25 -6.78 -21.72
N ASP A 131 -8.45 -7.56 -20.66
CA ASP A 131 -9.61 -8.45 -20.53
C ASP A 131 -10.91 -7.64 -20.43
N LYS A 132 -10.92 -6.54 -19.64
CA LYS A 132 -12.08 -5.63 -19.55
C LYS A 132 -12.40 -4.93 -20.87
N MET A 133 -11.39 -4.42 -21.58
CA MET A 133 -11.59 -3.80 -22.90
C MET A 133 -12.18 -4.79 -23.91
N ARG A 134 -11.72 -6.05 -23.90
CA ARG A 134 -12.24 -7.10 -24.78
C ARG A 134 -13.71 -7.44 -24.48
N GLU A 135 -14.09 -7.48 -23.21
CA GLU A 135 -15.50 -7.70 -22.82
C GLU A 135 -16.41 -6.52 -23.23
N GLU A 136 -15.94 -5.28 -23.10
CA GLU A 136 -16.69 -4.08 -23.52
C GLU A 136 -16.81 -3.97 -25.04
N ASP A 137 -15.76 -4.34 -25.79
CA ASP A 137 -15.81 -4.45 -27.25
C ASP A 137 -16.81 -5.52 -27.70
N TRP A 138 -16.82 -6.70 -27.06
CA TRP A 138 -17.76 -7.78 -27.38
C TRP A 138 -19.22 -7.38 -27.13
N ARG A 139 -19.52 -6.71 -26.00
CA ARG A 139 -20.88 -6.19 -25.73
C ARG A 139 -21.32 -5.14 -26.75
N ARG A 140 -20.43 -4.24 -27.17
CA ARG A 140 -20.75 -3.23 -28.20
C ARG A 140 -21.07 -3.86 -29.55
N LEU A 141 -20.42 -4.98 -29.89
CA LEU A 141 -20.74 -5.74 -31.11
C LEU A 141 -22.12 -6.41 -31.00
N GLU A 142 -22.44 -7.00 -29.84
CA GLU A 142 -23.73 -7.64 -29.58
C GLU A 142 -24.91 -6.64 -29.65
N GLU A 143 -24.75 -5.45 -29.05
CA GLU A 143 -25.75 -4.36 -29.13
C GLU A 143 -25.92 -3.81 -30.56
N SER A 144 -24.85 -3.81 -31.37
CA SER A 144 -24.91 -3.35 -32.76
C SER A 144 -25.69 -4.33 -33.65
N ASP A 145 -25.53 -5.65 -33.43
CA ASP A 145 -26.24 -6.70 -34.18
C ASP A 145 -27.74 -6.76 -33.84
N GLU A 146 -28.12 -6.55 -32.57
CA GLU A 146 -29.53 -6.43 -32.16
C GLU A 146 -30.20 -5.18 -32.76
N SER A 147 -29.46 -4.07 -32.90
CA SER A 147 -30.02 -2.84 -33.48
C SER A 147 -30.24 -2.92 -35.00
N GLY A 148 -29.39 -3.66 -35.73
CA GLY A 148 -29.49 -3.83 -37.18
C GLY A 148 -30.46 -4.91 -37.64
N THR A 149 -30.93 -5.78 -36.74
CA THR A 149 -31.94 -6.81 -37.02
C THR A 149 -33.38 -6.37 -36.71
N ALA A 150 -33.55 -5.21 -36.06
CA ALA A 150 -34.84 -4.62 -35.70
C ALA A 150 -35.39 -3.60 -36.72
N GLU A 151 -34.64 -3.29 -37.79
CA GLU A 151 -35.07 -2.51 -38.98
C GLU A 151 -35.37 -3.42 -40.18
#